data_AF-A0A060UL23-F1
#
_entry.id   AF-A0A060UL23-F1
#
_cell.length_a   1.000
_cell.length_b   1.000
_cell.length_c   1.000
_cell.angle_alpha   90.00
_cell.angle_beta   90.00
_cell.angle_gamma   90.00
#
_symmetry.space_group_name_H-M   'P 1'
#
loop_
_entity.id
_entity.type
_entity.pdbx_description
1 polymer ?
#
loop_
_entity_poly.entity_id
_entity_poly.type
_entity_poly.pdbx_seq_one_letter_code
_entity_poly.pdbx_strand_id
1 'polypeptide(L)'
;MHKTIRHWNSTHYLGETSGDADAEFEISVQDQLDSNGQIYIDVAPTGGDSDDLLALCVEINHLPETETPVQCLHVHFDSDNLAFSLFKSGKDKFLLRPESGVRLKEIRVDGQIAYEIEGE
;
A
#
# COMPACT_ATOMS: atom_id res chain seq x y z
N MET A 1 5.02 -1.66 15.83
CA MET A 1 4.03 -0.92 16.64
C MET A 1 2.66 -1.21 16.07
N HIS A 2 1.70 -1.62 16.89
CA HIS A 2 0.32 -1.90 16.47
C HIS A 2 -0.62 -0.83 17.04
N LYS A 3 -1.57 -0.35 16.24
CA LYS A 3 -2.55 0.65 16.69
C LYS A 3 -3.89 0.45 15.98
N THR A 4 -4.96 0.31 16.77
CA THR A 4 -6.33 0.40 16.27
C THR A 4 -6.67 1.85 15.93
N ILE A 5 -7.26 2.05 14.75
CA ILE A 5 -7.71 3.34 14.23
C ILE A 5 -9.12 3.20 13.66
N ARG A 6 -9.87 4.30 13.64
CA ARG A 6 -11.14 4.41 12.92
C ARG A 6 -10.98 5.39 11.77
N HIS A 7 -11.90 5.33 10.79
CA HIS A 7 -11.91 6.23 9.65
C HIS A 7 -11.75 7.70 10.08
N TRP A 8 -10.65 8.33 9.64
CA TRP A 8 -10.24 9.71 9.95
C TRP A 8 -10.06 10.04 11.45
N ASN A 9 -10.20 9.08 12.35
CA ASN A 9 -9.98 9.30 13.77
C ASN A 9 -8.47 9.39 14.05
N SER A 10 -7.99 10.61 14.25
CA SER A 10 -6.63 10.88 14.70
C SER A 10 -6.67 11.70 15.98
N THR A 11 -5.56 11.73 16.71
CA THR A 11 -5.42 12.60 17.89
C THR A 11 -5.58 14.09 17.57
N HIS A 12 -5.57 14.46 16.29
CA HIS A 12 -5.62 15.84 15.80
C HIS A 12 -6.86 16.14 14.94
N TYR A 13 -7.72 15.15 14.68
CA TYR A 13 -8.94 15.30 13.87
C TYR A 13 -9.98 14.27 14.33
N LEU A 14 -11.13 14.75 14.80
CA LEU A 14 -12.19 13.94 15.45
C LEU A 14 -13.24 13.37 14.47
N GLY A 15 -12.99 13.47 13.15
CA GLY A 15 -13.87 12.93 12.11
C GLY A 15 -15.01 13.87 11.67
N GLU A 16 -15.40 13.80 10.39
CA GLU A 16 -16.75 14.13 9.94
C GLU A 16 -17.55 12.82 9.93
N THR A 17 -18.59 12.71 10.75
CA THR A 17 -19.37 11.48 10.91
C THR A 17 -20.37 11.33 9.75
N SER A 18 -19.96 10.73 8.64
CA SER A 18 -20.89 10.15 7.68
C SER A 18 -20.87 8.62 7.81
N GLY A 19 -21.99 8.04 8.22
CA GLY A 19 -22.41 6.64 8.01
C GLY A 19 -21.60 5.52 8.67
N ASP A 20 -20.30 5.47 8.43
CA ASP A 20 -19.45 4.27 8.62
C ASP A 20 -18.40 4.46 9.72
N ALA A 21 -18.68 5.33 10.70
CA ALA A 21 -17.75 5.75 11.77
C ALA A 21 -17.35 4.64 12.77
N ASP A 22 -17.84 3.41 12.59
CA ASP A 22 -17.61 2.26 13.46
C ASP A 22 -16.74 1.16 12.84
N ALA A 23 -16.32 1.29 11.58
CA ALA A 23 -15.32 0.39 11.01
C ALA A 23 -13.96 0.62 11.68
N GLU A 24 -13.47 -0.39 12.39
CA GLU A 24 -12.19 -0.39 13.08
C GLU A 24 -11.14 -1.12 12.22
N PHE A 25 -9.96 -0.52 12.13
CA PHE A 25 -8.81 -1.06 11.43
C PHE A 25 -7.63 -1.12 12.39
N GLU A 26 -6.72 -2.05 12.17
CA GLU A 26 -5.42 -2.09 12.80
C GLU A 26 -4.35 -1.70 11.79
N ILE A 27 -3.44 -0.80 12.20
CA ILE A 27 -2.19 -0.55 11.48
C ILE A 27 -1.04 -1.11 12.30
N SER A 28 -0.28 -2.01 11.67
CA SER A 28 1.04 -2.45 12.12
C SER A 28 2.12 -1.71 11.35
N VAL A 29 3.10 -1.15 12.05
CA VAL A 29 4.34 -0.62 11.44
C VAL A 29 5.53 -1.36 12.01
N GLN A 30 6.31 -1.98 11.13
CA GLN A 30 7.52 -2.71 11.48
C GLN A 30 8.72 -1.96 10.87
N ASP A 31 9.47 -1.27 11.73
CA ASP A 31 10.72 -0.61 11.35
C ASP A 31 11.85 -1.66 11.35
N GLN A 32 12.41 -1.91 10.18
CA GLN A 32 13.51 -2.85 9.95
C GLN A 32 14.70 -2.15 9.27
N LEU A 33 14.79 -0.82 9.38
CA LEU A 33 15.83 -0.03 8.70
C LEU A 33 17.25 -0.50 9.03
N ASP A 34 17.52 -0.84 10.29
CA ASP A 34 18.83 -1.30 10.73
C ASP A 34 19.15 -2.73 10.29
N SER A 35 18.13 -3.57 10.06
CA SER A 35 18.33 -4.99 9.70
C SER A 35 18.43 -5.21 8.19
N ASN A 36 17.57 -4.56 7.41
CA ASN A 36 17.48 -4.77 5.95
C ASN A 36 17.15 -3.48 5.18
N GLY A 37 17.04 -2.33 5.84
CA GLY A 37 16.73 -1.06 5.17
C GLY A 37 15.26 -0.90 4.78
N GLN A 38 14.36 -1.72 5.35
CA GLN A 38 12.95 -1.78 4.95
C GLN A 38 12.03 -1.30 6.08
N ILE A 39 10.87 -0.79 5.71
CA ILE A 39 9.75 -0.53 6.62
C ILE A 39 8.54 -1.24 6.07
N TYR A 40 7.88 -2.03 6.91
CA TYR A 40 6.63 -2.72 6.57
C TYR A 40 5.45 -2.02 7.25
N ILE A 41 4.35 -1.88 6.52
CA ILE A 41 3.10 -1.33 7.02
C ILE A 41 1.96 -2.25 6.59
N ASP A 42 1.25 -2.79 7.57
CA ASP A 42 0.14 -3.71 7.36
C ASP A 42 -1.13 -3.06 7.89
N VAL A 43 -2.20 -3.04 7.09
CA VAL A 43 -3.49 -2.44 7.44
C VAL A 43 -4.61 -3.44 7.21
N ALA A 44 -5.33 -3.81 8.26
CA ALA A 44 -6.44 -4.76 8.20
C ALA A 44 -7.66 -4.29 8.99
N PRO A 45 -8.88 -4.71 8.64
CA PRO A 45 -10.05 -4.56 9.49
C PRO A 45 -9.87 -5.35 10.80
N THR A 46 -10.29 -4.79 11.94
CA THR A 46 -10.22 -5.51 13.23
C THR A 46 -11.19 -6.69 13.23
N GLY A 47 -10.69 -7.90 13.44
CA GLY A 47 -11.51 -9.12 13.45
C GLY A 47 -11.98 -9.59 12.08
N GLY A 48 -11.43 -9.03 10.99
CA GLY A 48 -11.63 -9.52 9.63
C GLY A 48 -10.66 -10.64 9.25
N ASP A 49 -10.77 -11.12 8.02
CA ASP A 49 -9.88 -12.14 7.45
C ASP A 49 -8.49 -11.55 7.17
N SER A 50 -7.44 -12.36 7.30
CA SER A 50 -6.07 -11.98 6.89
C SER A 50 -5.98 -11.71 5.38
N ASP A 51 -6.93 -12.23 4.61
CA ASP A 51 -7.02 -12.03 3.17
C ASP A 51 -7.49 -10.60 2.80
N ASP A 52 -8.07 -9.85 3.74
CA ASP A 52 -8.48 -8.44 3.57
C ASP A 52 -7.39 -7.45 4.05
N LEU A 53 -6.12 -7.87 3.98
CA LEU A 53 -4.96 -7.10 4.42
C LEU A 53 -4.38 -6.26 3.28
N LEU A 54 -4.20 -4.95 3.50
CA LEU A 54 -3.29 -4.14 2.69
C LEU A 54 -1.90 -4.14 3.32
N ALA A 55 -0.94 -4.81 2.70
CA ALA A 55 0.45 -4.80 3.12
C ALA A 55 1.34 -3.98 2.17
N LEU A 56 2.28 -3.24 2.77
CA LEU A 56 3.17 -2.31 2.09
C LEU A 56 4.60 -2.51 2.59
N CYS A 57 5.58 -2.44 1.68
CA CYS A 57 7.00 -2.37 2.03
C CYS A 57 7.66 -1.19 1.34
N VAL A 58 8.38 -0.36 2.11
CA VAL A 58 9.12 0.80 1.61
C VAL A 58 10.62 0.56 1.78
N GLU A 59 11.38 0.83 0.74
CA GLU A 59 12.84 0.68 0.75
C GLU A 59 13.54 1.58 -0.28
N ILE A 60 14.88 1.58 -0.24
CA ILE A 60 15.70 2.03 -1.37
C ILE A 60 16.03 0.80 -2.22
N ASN A 61 15.44 0.74 -3.42
CA ASN A 61 15.70 -0.32 -4.39
C ASN A 61 16.32 0.28 -5.66
N HIS A 62 16.57 -0.53 -6.68
CA HIS A 62 17.12 -0.09 -7.94
C HIS A 62 16.04 -0.06 -9.02
N LEU A 63 16.08 0.98 -9.86
CA LEU A 63 15.26 1.00 -11.07
C LEU A 63 15.63 -0.20 -11.95
N PRO A 64 14.63 -0.94 -12.46
CA PRO A 64 14.86 -2.01 -13.41
C PRO A 64 15.73 -1.52 -14.58
N GLU A 65 16.61 -2.40 -15.08
CA GLU A 65 17.52 -2.19 -16.22
C GLU A 65 18.68 -1.20 -16.00
N THR A 66 18.48 -0.16 -15.21
CA THR A 66 19.48 0.90 -15.01
C THR A 66 20.29 0.74 -13.72
N GLU A 67 19.83 -0.09 -12.79
CA GLU A 67 20.43 -0.29 -11.47
C GLU A 67 20.64 1.02 -10.69
N THR A 68 19.83 2.05 -10.96
CA THR A 68 19.92 3.34 -10.27
C THR A 68 19.15 3.27 -8.95
N PRO A 69 19.76 3.58 -7.80
CA PRO A 69 19.07 3.54 -6.52
C PRO A 69 17.98 4.62 -6.44
N VAL A 70 16.77 4.22 -6.03
CA VAL A 70 15.57 5.04 -5.97
C VAL A 70 14.67 4.61 -4.81
N GLN A 71 13.76 5.49 -4.39
CA GLN A 71 12.70 5.12 -3.46
C GLN A 71 11.74 4.13 -4.15
N CYS A 72 11.44 3.04 -3.46
CA CYS A 72 10.52 2.00 -3.92
C CYS A 72 9.44 1.73 -2.88
N LEU A 73 8.22 1.50 -3.36
CA LEU A 73 7.08 1.01 -2.59
C LEU A 73 6.58 -0.28 -3.24
N HIS A 74 6.53 -1.35 -2.46
CA HIS A 74 5.87 -2.59 -2.82
C HIS A 74 4.47 -2.59 -2.19
N VAL A 75 3.47 -2.94 -2.99
CA VAL A 75 2.07 -3.07 -2.55
C VAL A 75 1.64 -4.51 -2.78
N HIS A 76 1.09 -5.13 -1.75
CA HIS A 76 0.65 -6.51 -1.76
C HIS A 76 -0.89 -6.58 -1.66
N PHE A 77 -1.46 -7.64 -2.21
CA PHE A 77 -2.89 -7.97 -2.04
C PHE A 77 -3.19 -8.54 -0.64
N ASP A 78 -2.19 -9.15 0.00
CA ASP A 78 -2.25 -9.75 1.33
C ASP A 78 -0.82 -9.82 1.93
N SER A 79 -0.56 -10.69 2.90
CA SER A 79 0.76 -10.84 3.54
C SER A 79 1.88 -11.32 2.62
N ASP A 80 1.55 -12.04 1.54
CA ASP A 80 2.50 -12.82 0.76
C ASP A 80 2.47 -12.50 -0.74
N ASN A 81 1.35 -12.01 -1.26
CA ASN A 81 1.12 -11.83 -2.69
C ASN A 81 1.40 -10.38 -3.12
N LEU A 82 2.57 -10.15 -3.72
CA LEU A 82 2.93 -8.85 -4.29
C LEU A 82 2.00 -8.51 -5.46
N ALA A 83 1.37 -7.33 -5.40
CA ALA A 83 0.55 -6.82 -6.50
C ALA A 83 1.42 -6.04 -7.49
N PHE A 84 2.16 -5.05 -7.01
CA PHE A 84 3.06 -4.25 -7.83
C PHE A 84 4.16 -3.57 -7.03
N SER A 85 5.20 -3.13 -7.74
CA SER A 85 6.25 -2.26 -7.23
C SER A 85 6.19 -0.89 -7.90
N LEU A 86 6.33 0.19 -7.13
CA LEU A 86 6.32 1.56 -7.59
C LEU A 86 7.68 2.22 -7.32
N PHE A 87 8.36 2.65 -8.38
CA PHE A 87 9.70 3.25 -8.30
C PHE A 87 9.66 4.73 -8.61
N LYS A 88 10.35 5.57 -7.83
CA LYS A 88 10.51 7.01 -8.12
C LYS A 88 11.50 7.23 -9.28
N SER A 89 11.01 7.18 -10.53
CA SER A 89 11.84 7.19 -11.75
C SER A 89 12.22 8.59 -12.28
N GLY A 90 11.84 9.66 -11.59
CA GLY A 90 12.21 11.03 -11.95
C GLY A 90 11.39 12.04 -11.14
N LYS A 91 11.65 13.35 -11.29
CA LYS A 91 11.03 14.41 -10.48
C LYS A 91 9.50 14.29 -10.37
N ASP A 92 8.84 14.11 -11.51
CA ASP A 92 7.37 14.06 -11.61
C ASP A 92 6.92 12.74 -12.26
N LYS A 93 7.65 11.64 -11.97
CA LYS A 93 7.42 10.34 -12.60
C LYS A 93 7.55 9.19 -11.60
N PHE A 94 6.68 8.21 -11.77
CA PHE A 94 6.81 6.89 -11.18
C PHE A 94 6.79 5.83 -12.28
N LEU A 95 7.51 4.74 -12.05
CA LEU A 95 7.39 3.52 -12.82
C LEU A 95 6.60 2.53 -11.97
N LEU A 96 5.46 2.06 -12.45
CA LEU A 96 4.69 0.99 -11.85
C LEU A 96 5.02 -0.31 -12.57
N ARG A 97 5.47 -1.32 -11.83
CA ARG A 97 5.75 -2.66 -12.34
C ARG A 97 4.84 -3.67 -11.63
N PRO A 98 3.81 -4.20 -12.30
CA PRO A 98 2.99 -5.28 -11.75
C PRO A 98 3.82 -6.53 -11.52
N GLU A 99 3.43 -7.34 -10.54
CA GLU A 99 3.98 -8.68 -10.37
C GLU A 99 3.54 -9.59 -11.53
N SER A 100 4.25 -10.71 -11.73
CA SER A 100 3.87 -11.69 -12.74
C SER A 100 2.43 -12.18 -12.52
N GLY A 101 1.61 -12.14 -13.57
CA GLY A 101 0.19 -12.52 -13.52
C GLY A 101 -0.74 -11.38 -13.08
N VAL A 102 -0.21 -10.25 -12.59
CA VAL A 102 -1.02 -9.09 -12.21
C VAL A 102 -1.27 -8.17 -13.40
N ARG A 103 -2.52 -7.70 -13.55
CA ARG A 103 -2.96 -6.90 -14.69
C ARG A 103 -3.43 -5.51 -14.24
N LEU A 104 -3.15 -4.51 -15.09
CA LEU A 104 -3.72 -3.17 -14.99
C LEU A 104 -4.90 -3.06 -15.94
N LYS A 105 -6.05 -2.67 -15.41
CA LYS A 105 -7.27 -2.48 -16.19
C LYS A 105 -7.79 -1.07 -16.01
N GLU A 106 -7.86 -0.33 -17.10
CA GLU A 106 -8.46 1.00 -17.10
C GLU A 106 -9.97 0.89 -16.85
N ILE A 107 -10.46 1.65 -15.88
CA ILE A 107 -11.87 1.74 -15.52
C ILE A 107 -12.27 3.22 -15.34
N ARG A 108 -13.58 3.46 -15.15
CA ARG A 108 -14.09 4.78 -14.78
C ARG A 108 -14.72 4.76 -13.39
N VAL A 109 -14.24 5.62 -12.50
CA VAL A 109 -14.79 5.84 -11.16
C VAL A 109 -15.13 7.32 -11.05
N ASP A 110 -16.38 7.64 -10.72
CA ASP A 110 -16.90 9.02 -10.62
C ASP A 110 -16.59 9.91 -11.84
N GLY A 111 -16.63 9.31 -13.03
CA GLY A 111 -16.38 10.00 -14.30
C GLY A 111 -14.90 10.27 -14.60
N GLN A 112 -13.98 9.85 -13.72
CA GLN A 112 -12.53 9.94 -13.92
C GLN A 112 -11.94 8.58 -14.31
N ILE A 113 -10.79 8.61 -15.00
CA ILE A 113 -10.05 7.39 -15.30
C ILE A 113 -9.37 6.90 -14.02
N ALA A 114 -9.53 5.61 -13.74
CA ALA A 114 -8.80 4.89 -12.71
C ALA A 114 -8.22 3.60 -13.29
N TYR A 115 -7.29 2.99 -12.56
CA TYR A 115 -6.71 1.69 -12.93
C TYR A 115 -6.92 0.71 -11.79
N GLU A 116 -7.58 -0.39 -12.11
CA GLU A 116 -7.75 -1.54 -11.23
C GLU A 116 -6.55 -2.47 -11.40
N ILE A 117 -6.06 -3.01 -10.28
CA ILE A 117 -4.97 -3.98 -10.25
C ILE A 117 -5.58 -5.31 -9.86
N GLU A 118 -5.53 -6.30 -10.75
CA GLU A 118 -6.16 -7.62 -10.56
C GLU A 118 -5.10 -8.73 -10.67
N GLY A 119 -5.06 -9.65 -9.71
CA GLY A 119 -4.34 -10.92 -9.85
C GLY A 119 -5.08 -11.89 -10.79
N GLU A 120 -4.39 -12.96 -11.22
CA GLU A 120 -4.98 -14.05 -12.01
C GLU A 120 -5.89 -14.99 -11.21
#